data_AF-U9TMC5-F1
#
_entry.id   AF-U9TMC5-F1
#
_cell.length_a   1.000
_cell.length_b   1.000
_cell.length_c   1.000
_cell.angle_alpha   90.00
_cell.angle_beta   90.00
_cell.angle_gamma   90.00
#
_symmetry.space_group_name_H-M   'P 1'
#
loop_
_entity.id
_entity.type
_entity.pdbx_description
1 polymer ?
#
loop_
_entity_poly.entity_id
_entity_poly.type
_entity_poly.pdbx_seq_one_letter_code
_entity_poly.pdbx_strand_id
1 'polypeptide(L)'
;MWELTSGQQSFVHFSHDENLIKEIINGLRPEIIKGTPKSYLDLMIKCWDNSPLNRPNINEIIEIIENWKIQWNLNPEIIEVAEIERKELVKSNDWILFNNYKNP
;
A
#
# COMPACT_ATOMS: atom_id res chain seq x y z
N MET A 1 2.06 -4.15 4.16
CA MET A 1 1.35 -2.89 3.87
C MET A 1 0.66 -2.97 2.52
N TRP A 2 1.39 -3.16 1.42
CA TRP A 2 0.78 -3.26 0.09
C TRP A 2 -0.32 -4.31 -0.02
N GLU A 3 -0.07 -5.54 0.44
CA GLU A 3 -1.09 -6.60 0.41
C GLU A 3 -2.31 -6.29 1.29
N LEU A 4 -2.14 -5.49 2.35
CA LEU A 4 -3.25 -5.05 3.20
C LEU A 4 -4.13 -4.02 2.47
N THR A 5 -3.52 -3.14 1.68
CA THR A 5 -4.23 -2.09 0.95
C THR A 5 -4.78 -2.58 -0.39
N SER A 6 -4.14 -3.57 -1.02
CA SER A 6 -4.56 -4.15 -2.30
C SER A 6 -5.50 -5.35 -2.14
N GLY A 7 -5.39 -6.09 -1.04
CA GLY A 7 -6.06 -7.38 -0.88
C GLY A 7 -5.55 -8.47 -1.83
N GLN A 8 -4.40 -8.25 -2.47
CA GLN A 8 -3.80 -9.15 -3.46
C GLN A 8 -2.38 -9.53 -3.05
N GLN A 9 -1.92 -10.68 -3.54
CA GLN A 9 -0.51 -11.08 -3.42
C GLN A 9 0.37 -10.10 -4.21
N SER A 10 1.48 -9.67 -3.63
CA SER A 10 2.43 -8.80 -4.33
C SER A 10 3.00 -9.51 -5.57
N PHE A 11 3.07 -8.79 -6.69
CA PHE A 11 3.58 -9.29 -7.96
C PHE A 11 2.87 -10.54 -8.49
N VAL A 12 1.56 -10.71 -8.21
CA VAL A 12 0.77 -11.88 -8.64
C VAL A 12 0.83 -12.19 -10.15
N HIS A 13 1.12 -11.19 -10.98
CA HIS A 13 1.25 -11.32 -12.44
C HIS A 13 2.67 -11.62 -12.93
N PHE A 14 3.64 -11.77 -12.02
CA PHE A 14 5.03 -12.06 -12.36
C PHE A 14 5.39 -13.50 -11.96
N SER A 15 6.24 -14.14 -12.76
CA SER A 15 6.94 -15.35 -12.31
C SER A 15 7.85 -14.99 -11.14
N HIS A 16 7.74 -15.74 -10.04
CA HIS A 16 8.59 -15.57 -8.85
C HIS A 16 9.96 -16.23 -9.06
N ASP A 17 10.73 -15.72 -10.03
CA ASP A 17 12.04 -16.23 -10.44
C ASP A 17 13.13 -15.13 -10.35
N GLU A 18 14.33 -15.46 -10.82
CA GLU A 18 15.48 -14.55 -10.81
C GLU A 18 15.25 -13.27 -11.63
N ASN A 19 14.37 -13.29 -12.64
CA ASN A 19 14.08 -12.11 -13.42
C ASN A 19 13.32 -11.08 -12.58
N LEU A 20 12.33 -11.52 -11.80
CA LEU A 20 11.62 -10.64 -10.88
C LEU A 20 12.57 -9.99 -9.86
N ILE A 21 13.55 -10.75 -9.35
CA ILE A 21 14.57 -10.21 -8.44
C ILE A 21 15.36 -9.08 -9.12
N LYS A 22 15.80 -9.29 -10.38
CA LYS A 22 16.55 -8.27 -11.15
C LYS A 22 15.71 -7.02 -11.39
N GLU A 23 14.44 -7.18 -11.75
CA GLU A 23 13.52 -6.05 -11.95
C GLU A 23 13.33 -5.25 -10.66
N ILE A 24 13.18 -5.91 -9.50
CA ILE A 24 13.06 -5.24 -8.20
C ILE A 24 14.35 -4.46 -7.86
N ILE A 25 15.52 -5.05 -8.12
CA ILE A 25 16.82 -4.37 -7.95
C ILE A 25 16.90 -3.14 -8.86
N ASN A 26 16.39 -3.23 -10.08
CA ASN A 26 16.33 -2.12 -11.04
C ASN A 26 15.24 -1.08 -10.72
N GLY A 27 14.48 -1.26 -9.64
CA GLY A 27 13.51 -0.27 -9.16
C GLY A 27 12.05 -0.63 -9.42
N LEU A 28 11.73 -1.82 -9.93
CA LEU A 28 10.34 -2.29 -10.02
C LEU A 28 9.72 -2.30 -8.63
N ARG A 29 8.54 -1.69 -8.49
CA ARG A 29 7.74 -1.68 -7.27
C ARG A 29 6.29 -2.04 -7.58
N PRO A 30 5.56 -2.63 -6.62
CA PRO A 30 4.12 -2.82 -6.74
C PRO A 30 3.40 -1.51 -7.07
N GLU A 31 2.35 -1.60 -7.88
CA GLU A 31 1.55 -0.45 -8.29
C GLU A 31 0.80 0.16 -7.10
N ILE A 32 0.70 1.49 -7.05
CA ILE A 32 -0.05 2.17 -5.99
C ILE A 32 -1.55 2.06 -6.27
N ILE A 33 -2.27 1.41 -5.34
CA ILE A 33 -3.71 1.21 -5.48
C ILE A 33 -4.47 2.51 -5.19
N LYS A 34 -5.39 2.88 -6.09
CA LYS A 34 -6.29 4.02 -5.90
C LYS A 34 -7.06 3.87 -4.58
N GLY A 35 -7.10 4.93 -3.77
CA GLY A 35 -7.73 4.91 -2.44
C GLY A 35 -6.82 4.40 -1.32
N THR A 36 -5.56 4.07 -1.60
CA THR A 36 -4.56 3.87 -0.54
C THR A 36 -4.46 5.16 0.28
N PRO A 37 -4.66 5.12 1.62
CA PRO A 37 -4.50 6.30 2.45
C PRO A 37 -3.11 6.90 2.29
N LYS A 38 -3.03 8.24 2.21
CA LYS A 38 -1.75 8.93 2.00
C LYS A 38 -0.68 8.54 3.01
N SER A 39 -1.05 8.37 4.28
CA SER A 39 -0.14 7.92 5.34
C SER A 39 0.50 6.55 5.04
N TYR A 40 -0.28 5.59 4.55
CA TYR A 40 0.21 4.29 4.11
C TYR A 40 1.08 4.41 2.86
N LEU A 41 0.69 5.23 1.89
CA LEU A 41 1.47 5.47 0.67
C LEU A 41 2.87 6.02 1.00
N ASP A 42 2.93 7.08 1.80
CA ASP A 42 4.19 7.74 2.17
C ASP A 42 5.12 6.77 2.92
N LEU A 43 4.57 5.97 3.86
CA LEU A 43 5.34 4.96 4.59
C LEU A 43 5.79 3.80 3.68
N MET A 44 4.92 3.29 2.79
CA MET A 44 5.28 2.28 1.81
C MET A 44 6.42 2.75 0.91
N ILE A 45 6.33 4.00 0.43
CA ILE A 45 7.38 4.61 -0.40
C ILE A 45 8.72 4.68 0.32
N LYS A 46 8.71 5.09 1.59
CA LYS A 46 9.94 5.10 2.39
C LYS A 46 10.50 3.69 2.62
N CYS A 47 9.64 2.70 2.89
CA CYS A 47 10.04 1.32 3.20
C CYS A 47 10.73 0.60 2.02
N TRP A 48 10.37 0.92 0.79
CA TRP A 48 10.91 0.25 -0.39
C TRP A 48 11.87 1.13 -1.21
N ASP A 49 12.48 2.15 -0.60
CA ASP A 49 13.48 2.98 -1.26
C ASP A 49 14.62 2.11 -1.83
N ASN A 50 15.11 2.47 -3.03
CA ASN A 50 16.21 1.77 -3.69
C ASN A 50 17.48 1.79 -2.82
N SER A 51 17.75 2.90 -2.14
CA SER A 51 18.82 3.03 -1.16
C SER A 51 18.40 2.42 0.17
N PRO A 52 19.08 1.38 0.67
CA PRO A 52 18.78 0.81 1.98
C PRO A 52 18.92 1.82 3.12
N LEU A 53 19.78 2.84 2.97
CA LEU A 53 20.02 3.88 3.97
C LEU A 53 18.83 4.84 4.16
N ASN A 54 17.96 4.95 3.15
CA ASN A 54 16.78 5.82 3.22
C ASN A 54 15.57 5.10 3.85
N ARG A 55 15.64 3.77 3.98
CA ARG A 55 14.54 2.98 4.53
C ARG A 55 14.43 3.23 6.03
N PRO A 56 13.20 3.36 6.56
CA PRO A 56 13.02 3.49 7.99
C PRO A 56 13.40 2.18 8.68
N ASN A 57 14.03 2.28 9.84
CA ASN A 57 14.20 1.15 10.73
C ASN A 57 12.88 0.83 11.46
N ILE A 58 12.83 -0.31 12.16
CA ILE A 58 11.61 -0.76 12.81
C ILE A 58 11.08 0.22 13.88
N ASN A 59 11.96 0.94 14.58
CA ASN A 59 11.53 1.91 15.60
C ASN A 59 10.87 3.13 14.95
N GLU A 60 11.41 3.63 13.83
CA GLU A 60 10.77 4.70 13.06
C GLU A 60 9.38 4.28 12.54
N ILE A 61 9.25 3.03 12.07
CA ILE A 61 7.97 2.50 11.61
C ILE A 61 6.95 2.45 12.76
N ILE A 62 7.37 1.95 13.93
CA ILE A 62 6.51 1.87 15.12
C ILE A 62 6.05 3.28 15.53
N GLU A 63 6.98 4.24 15.61
CA GLU A 63 6.68 5.62 15.98
C GLU A 63 5.66 6.26 15.02
N ILE A 64 5.81 6.04 13.71
CA ILE A 64 4.86 6.53 12.70
C ILE A 64 3.46 5.94 12.92
N ILE A 65 3.37 4.63 13.15
CA ILE A 65 2.08 3.94 13.35
C ILE A 65 1.42 4.37 14.68
N GLU A 66 2.20 4.53 15.75
CA GLU A 66 1.71 5.01 17.04
C GLU A 66 1.17 6.45 16.93
N ASN A 67 1.86 7.31 16.18
CA ASN A 67 1.41 8.67 15.90
C ASN A 67 0.08 8.67 15.13
N TRP A 68 -0.11 7.78 14.16
CA TRP A 68 -1.40 7.63 13.48
C TRP A 68 -2.50 7.22 14.44
N LYS A 69 -2.24 6.24 15.33
CA LYS A 69 -3.20 5.79 16.33
C LYS A 69 -3.62 6.93 17.27
N ILE A 70 -2.69 7.79 17.69
CA ILE A 70 -3.00 8.97 18.50
C ILE A 70 -3.88 9.95 17.73
N GLN A 71 -3.51 10.29 16.49
CA GLN A 71 -4.29 11.20 15.65
C GLN A 71 -5.72 10.69 15.41
N TRP A 72 -5.86 9.39 15.17
CA TRP A 72 -7.15 8.71 15.00
C TRP A 72 -8.01 8.78 16.26
N ASN A 73 -7.42 8.56 17.44
CA ASN A 73 -8.15 8.68 18.71
C ASN A 73 -8.62 10.13 18.98
N LEU A 74 -7.87 11.13 18.51
CA LEU A 74 -8.22 12.53 18.67
C LEU A 74 -9.27 13.01 17.66
N ASN A 75 -9.45 12.30 16.54
CA ASN A 75 -10.41 12.68 15.50
C ASN A 75 -11.10 11.44 14.88
N PRO A 76 -12.08 10.85 15.59
CA PRO A 76 -12.76 9.64 15.14
C PRO A 76 -13.60 9.85 13.88
N GLU A 77 -14.06 11.07 13.59
CA GLU A 77 -14.83 11.40 12.39
C GLU A 77 -14.01 11.17 11.10
N ILE A 78 -12.69 11.41 11.14
CA ILE A 78 -11.80 11.13 10.00
C ILE A 78 -11.83 9.64 9.60
N ILE A 79 -11.91 8.74 10.59
CA ILE A 79 -11.95 7.29 10.34
C ILE A 79 -13.28 6.92 9.68
N GLU A 80 -14.38 7.50 10.17
CA GLU A 80 -15.71 7.25 9.61
C GLU A 80 -15.80 7.71 8.16
N VAL A 81 -15.30 8.91 7.84
CA VAL A 81 -15.23 9.43 6.46
C VAL A 81 -14.36 8.53 5.58
N ALA A 82 -13.16 8.16 6.03
CA ALA A 82 -12.25 7.29 5.28
C ALA A 82 -12.87 5.90 5.01
N GLU A 83 -13.61 5.35 5.98
CA GLU A 83 -14.28 4.06 5.82
C GLU A 83 -15.50 4.15 4.88
N ILE A 84 -16.21 5.29 4.86
CA ILE A 84 -17.26 5.56 3.87
C ILE A 84 -16.66 5.64 2.48
N GLU A 85 -15.60 6.43 2.28
CA GLU A 85 -14.91 6.54 0.98
C GLU A 85 -14.41 5.18 0.49
N ARG A 86 -13.80 4.39 1.38
CA ARG A 86 -13.37 3.02 1.08
C ARG A 86 -14.55 2.15 0.63
N LYS A 87 -15.68 2.20 1.32
CA LYS A 87 -16.90 1.44 0.97
C LYS A 87 -17.46 1.88 -0.39
N GLU A 88 -17.46 3.18 -0.69
CA GLU A 88 -17.94 3.69 -1.98
C GLU A 88 -17.01 3.29 -3.14
N LEU A 89 -15.68 3.30 -2.95
CA LEU A 89 -14.72 2.78 -3.93
C LEU A 89 -14.90 1.28 -4.20
N VAL A 90 -15.21 0.49 -3.17
CA VAL A 90 -15.51 -0.94 -3.32
C VAL A 90 -16.81 -1.15 -4.10
N LYS A 91 -17.83 -0.32 -3.87
CA LYS A 91 -19.15 -0.42 -4.54
C LYS A 91 -19.12 0.07 -5.99
N SER A 92 -18.28 1.03 -6.35
CA SER A 92 -18.34 1.69 -7.66
C SER A 92 -17.88 0.84 -8.85
N ASN A 93 -17.50 -0.42 -8.64
CA ASN A 93 -16.82 -1.28 -9.63
C ASN A 93 -15.51 -0.69 -10.19
N ASP A 94 -15.04 0.48 -9.74
CA ASP A 94 -13.67 0.95 -9.98
C ASP A 94 -12.66 -0.05 -9.39
N TRP A 95 -13.01 -0.69 -8.28
CA TRP A 95 -12.24 -1.80 -7.71
C TRP A 95 -12.27 -3.07 -8.60
N ILE A 96 -13.35 -3.31 -9.33
CA ILE A 96 -13.50 -4.46 -10.23
C ILE A 96 -12.68 -4.29 -11.52
N LEU A 97 -12.42 -3.06 -11.99
CA LEU A 97 -11.48 -2.83 -13.10
C LEU A 97 -10.06 -3.33 -12.78
N PHE A 98 -9.65 -3.36 -11.51
CA PHE A 98 -8.39 -3.97 -11.09
C PHE A 98 -8.45 -5.50 -11.01
N ASN A 99 -9.61 -6.10 -10.72
CA ASN A 99 -9.77 -7.56 -10.78
C ASN A 99 -9.97 -8.11 -12.20
N ASN A 100 -10.34 -7.26 -13.16
CA ASN A 100 -10.52 -7.64 -14.56
C ASN A 100 -9.21 -7.63 -15.39
N TYR A 101 -8.06 -7.30 -14.80
CA TYR A 101 -6.74 -7.70 -15.35
C TYR A 101 -6.40 -9.18 -15.04
N LYS A 102 -7.36 -9.95 -14.50
CA LYS A 102 -7.35 -11.41 -14.57
C LYS A 102 -8.14 -11.88 -15.80
N ASN A 103 -7.43 -12.10 -16.90
CA ASN A 103 -7.52 -13.26 -17.80
C ASN A 103 -6.67 -13.01 -19.07
N PRO A 104 -6.13 -14.08 -19.68
CA PRO A 104 -4.83 -14.11 -20.36
C PRO A 104 -4.70 -13.25 -21.62
#